data_AF-A0A2V7HSB6-F1
#
_entry.id   AF-A0A2V7HSB6-F1
#
_cell.length_a   1.000
_cell.length_b   1.000
_cell.length_c   1.000
_cell.angle_alpha   90.00
_cell.angle_beta   90.00
_cell.angle_gamma   90.00
#
_symmetry.space_group_name_H-M   'P 1'
#
loop_
_entity.id
_entity.type
_entity.pdbx_description
1 polymer ?
#
loop_
_entity_poly.entity_id
_entity_poly.type
_entity_poly.pdbx_seq_one_letter_code
_entity_poly.pdbx_strand_id
1 'polypeptide(L)'
;MTTSPSKEAPLANLDKVVQDCLAYFDGPGRASSARVDQWQARDVLMHFLYFHDATAWGIQSAALSGPPWPVPADSDTVNEVCRRLHAHESLDELLTQVRQAHARLVRAVRNAPDLDQPSFQRSTGEIMTGRQRLELLARHWAEHVGELQAADR
;
A
#
# COMPACT_ATOMS: atom_id res chain seq x y z
N MET A 1 6.72 32.86 -0.63
CA MET A 1 6.52 31.59 0.09
C MET A 1 5.40 30.84 -0.60
N THR A 2 5.72 29.88 -1.45
CA THR A 2 4.74 28.96 -2.03
C THR A 2 4.33 27.98 -0.93
N THR A 3 3.06 28.02 -0.52
CA THR A 3 2.47 26.99 0.35
C THR A 3 2.55 25.66 -0.38
N SER A 4 3.34 24.72 0.12
CA SER A 4 3.32 23.34 -0.38
C SER A 4 1.88 22.82 -0.30
N PRO A 5 1.33 22.21 -1.35
CA PRO A 5 -0.01 21.65 -1.32
C PRO A 5 -0.12 20.63 -0.19
N SER A 6 -1.15 20.77 0.65
CA SER A 6 -1.27 20.01 1.91
C SER A 6 -1.15 18.51 1.65
N LYS A 7 -0.25 17.87 2.41
CA LYS A 7 -0.08 16.42 2.46
C LYS A 7 -1.08 15.74 3.40
N GLU A 8 -1.85 16.53 4.17
CA GLU A 8 -2.76 16.02 5.19
C GLU A 8 -3.96 15.31 4.57
N ALA A 9 -4.57 15.87 3.53
CA ALA A 9 -5.74 15.27 2.88
C ALA A 9 -5.47 13.86 2.30
N PRO A 10 -4.45 13.64 1.43
CA PRO A 10 -4.19 12.30 0.90
C PRO A 10 -3.73 11.31 1.98
N LEU A 11 -2.98 11.78 2.98
CA LEU A 11 -2.56 10.93 4.10
C LEU A 11 -3.76 10.53 4.97
N ALA A 12 -4.64 11.47 5.33
CA ALA A 12 -5.82 11.19 6.14
C ALA A 12 -6.80 10.24 5.43
N ASN A 13 -6.93 10.37 4.10
CA ASN A 13 -7.71 9.44 3.30
C ASN A 13 -7.11 8.03 3.32
N LEU A 14 -5.80 7.91 3.09
CA LEU A 14 -5.12 6.62 3.15
C LEU A 14 -5.24 5.99 4.54
N ASP A 15 -4.97 6.75 5.61
CA ASP A 15 -5.09 6.28 6.99
C ASP A 15 -6.50 5.77 7.26
N LYS A 16 -7.54 6.53 6.90
CA LYS A 16 -8.93 6.10 7.06
C LYS A 16 -9.19 4.78 6.35
N VAL A 17 -8.85 4.68 5.07
CA VAL A 17 -9.12 3.47 4.28
C VAL A 17 -8.35 2.27 4.82
N VAL A 18 -7.08 2.44 5.20
CA VAL A 18 -6.29 1.35 5.79
C VAL A 18 -6.89 0.88 7.10
N GLN A 19 -7.34 1.78 7.98
CA GLN A 19 -8.00 1.38 9.23
C GLN A 19 -9.32 0.64 8.97
N ASP A 20 -10.16 1.14 8.06
CA ASP A 20 -11.43 0.50 7.69
C ASP A 20 -11.18 -0.91 7.11
N CYS A 21 -10.14 -1.08 6.27
CA CYS A 21 -9.75 -2.36 5.71
C CYS A 21 -9.17 -3.30 6.77
N LEU A 22 -8.28 -2.82 7.64
CA LEU A 22 -7.73 -3.63 8.74
C LEU A 22 -8.83 -4.13 9.67
N ALA A 23 -9.86 -3.32 9.95
CA ALA A 23 -11.02 -3.75 10.73
C ALA A 23 -11.79 -4.90 10.05
N TYR A 24 -11.88 -4.91 8.72
CA TYR A 24 -12.43 -6.05 7.99
C TYR A 24 -11.59 -7.31 8.19
N PHE A 25 -10.27 -7.23 8.00
CA PHE A 25 -9.37 -8.39 8.17
C PHE A 25 -9.24 -8.86 9.62
N ASP A 26 -9.41 -7.99 10.61
CA ASP A 26 -9.46 -8.34 12.03
C ASP A 26 -10.80 -8.96 12.45
N GLY A 27 -11.86 -8.75 11.67
CA GLY A 27 -13.22 -9.20 11.96
C GLY A 27 -13.74 -10.18 10.91
N PRO A 28 -14.75 -9.81 10.08
CA PRO A 28 -15.39 -10.72 9.14
C PRO A 28 -14.43 -11.45 8.19
N GLY A 29 -13.36 -10.78 7.75
CA GLY A 29 -12.37 -11.33 6.84
C GLY A 29 -11.56 -12.50 7.42
N ARG A 30 -11.54 -12.70 8.75
CA ARG A 30 -10.83 -13.84 9.37
C ARG A 30 -11.47 -15.19 9.05
N ALA A 31 -12.80 -15.21 8.97
CA ALA A 31 -13.58 -16.42 8.71
C ALA A 31 -14.05 -16.53 7.26
N SER A 32 -13.78 -15.48 6.47
CA SER A 32 -14.13 -15.41 5.06
C SER A 32 -13.46 -16.53 4.26
N SER A 33 -14.24 -17.19 3.43
CA SER A 33 -13.74 -18.08 2.37
C SER A 33 -13.77 -17.41 0.99
N ALA A 34 -14.17 -16.14 0.91
CA ALA A 34 -14.18 -15.39 -0.34
C ALA A 34 -12.81 -15.41 -1.01
N ARG A 35 -12.88 -15.39 -2.34
CA ARG A 35 -11.72 -15.25 -3.20
C ARG A 35 -11.97 -14.14 -4.21
N VAL A 36 -10.96 -13.32 -4.40
CA VAL A 36 -10.85 -12.45 -5.58
C VAL A 36 -9.90 -13.17 -6.52
N ASP A 37 -10.41 -13.58 -7.68
CA ASP A 37 -9.77 -14.57 -8.55
C ASP A 37 -9.40 -15.84 -7.77
N GLN A 38 -8.10 -16.07 -7.57
CA GLN A 38 -7.57 -17.21 -6.82
C GLN A 38 -7.15 -16.85 -5.38
N TRP A 39 -7.16 -15.57 -5.01
CA TRP A 39 -6.59 -15.06 -3.76
C TRP A 39 -7.62 -14.97 -2.64
N GLN A 40 -7.27 -15.54 -1.49
CA GLN A 40 -8.03 -15.35 -0.25
C GLN A 40 -7.62 -14.03 0.42
N ALA A 41 -8.39 -13.64 1.44
CA ALA A 41 -8.11 -12.46 2.26
C ALA A 41 -6.64 -12.37 2.74
N ARG A 42 -6.05 -13.51 3.12
CA ARG A 42 -4.63 -13.59 3.54
C ARG A 42 -3.67 -13.22 2.40
N ASP A 43 -3.91 -13.74 1.19
CA ASP A 43 -3.04 -13.51 0.03
C ASP A 43 -3.09 -12.04 -0.42
N VAL A 44 -4.26 -11.41 -0.28
CA VAL A 44 -4.45 -9.96 -0.53
C VAL A 44 -3.59 -9.11 0.40
N LEU A 45 -3.47 -9.45 1.69
CA LEU A 45 -2.62 -8.70 2.63
C LEU A 45 -1.13 -8.74 2.26
N MET A 46 -0.65 -9.84 1.68
CA MET A 46 0.77 -10.03 1.37
C MET A 46 1.30 -9.01 0.37
N HIS A 47 0.53 -8.67 -0.66
CA HIS A 47 1.00 -7.72 -1.68
C HIS A 47 0.92 -6.26 -1.22
N PHE A 48 0.04 -5.94 -0.27
CA PHE A 48 -0.01 -4.59 0.30
C PHE A 48 1.29 -4.22 1.04
N LEU A 49 1.96 -5.17 1.68
CA LEU A 49 3.21 -4.94 2.41
C LEU A 49 4.27 -4.24 1.54
N TYR A 50 4.57 -4.85 0.40
CA TYR A 50 5.58 -4.33 -0.52
C TYR A 50 5.26 -2.91 -0.98
N PHE A 51 4.02 -2.64 -1.37
CA PHE A 51 3.69 -1.31 -1.90
C PHE A 51 3.65 -0.21 -0.84
N HIS A 52 3.45 -0.51 0.45
CA HIS A 52 3.64 0.48 1.52
C HIS A 52 5.11 0.82 1.68
N ASP A 53 5.96 -0.22 1.82
CA ASP A 53 7.39 -0.02 2.04
C ASP A 53 8.06 0.64 0.83
N ALA A 54 7.76 0.19 -0.38
CA ALA A 54 8.27 0.78 -1.61
C ALA A 54 7.83 2.25 -1.77
N THR A 55 6.60 2.59 -1.39
CA THR A 55 6.13 3.99 -1.40
C THR A 55 6.85 4.82 -0.33
N ALA A 56 7.04 4.26 0.88
CA ALA A 56 7.76 4.93 1.96
C ALA A 56 9.22 5.21 1.59
N TRP A 57 9.92 4.22 1.03
CA TRP A 57 11.30 4.36 0.54
C TRP A 57 11.40 5.36 -0.61
N GLY A 58 10.46 5.33 -1.55
CA GLY A 58 10.39 6.29 -2.65
C GLY A 58 10.26 7.73 -2.16
N ILE A 59 9.36 7.98 -1.20
CA ILE A 59 9.17 9.31 -0.59
C ILE A 59 10.42 9.76 0.18
N GLN A 60 11.05 8.86 0.93
CA GLN A 60 12.28 9.16 1.66
C GLN A 60 13.44 9.47 0.71
N SER A 61 13.58 8.71 -0.38
CA SER A 61 14.58 8.96 -1.42
C SER A 61 14.38 10.36 -2.02
N ALA A 62 13.16 10.70 -2.44
CA ALA A 62 12.84 12.01 -3.00
C ALA A 62 13.14 13.16 -2.03
N ALA A 63 12.84 12.99 -0.73
CA ALA A 63 13.16 13.98 0.30
C ALA A 63 14.67 14.23 0.47
N LEU A 64 15.50 13.29 0.04
CA LEU A 64 16.97 13.37 0.05
C LEU A 64 17.54 13.68 -1.34
N SER A 65 16.71 14.10 -2.30
CA SER A 65 17.09 14.32 -3.71
C SER A 65 17.65 13.07 -4.40
N GLY A 66 17.26 11.89 -3.91
CA GLY A 66 17.59 10.60 -4.50
C GLY A 66 16.66 10.23 -5.68
N PRO A 67 16.94 9.12 -6.37
CA PRO A 67 16.11 8.68 -7.49
C PRO A 67 14.75 8.15 -7.02
N PRO A 68 13.72 8.15 -7.88
CA PRO A 68 12.47 7.43 -7.65
C PRO A 68 12.73 5.94 -7.36
N TRP A 69 11.92 5.34 -6.49
CA TRP A 69 12.03 3.91 -6.21
C TRP A 69 11.60 3.08 -7.44
N PRO A 70 12.46 2.21 -7.99
CA PRO A 70 12.13 1.40 -9.15
C PRO A 70 11.34 0.15 -8.74
N VAL A 71 10.20 -0.09 -9.39
CA VAL A 71 9.51 -1.38 -9.30
C VAL A 71 10.18 -2.38 -10.26
N PRO A 72 10.61 -3.54 -9.77
CA PRO A 72 11.46 -4.45 -10.56
C PRO A 72 10.72 -5.16 -11.69
N ALA A 73 9.39 -5.22 -11.66
CA ALA A 73 8.55 -5.89 -12.66
C ALA A 73 7.15 -5.25 -12.72
N ASP A 74 6.28 -5.77 -13.59
CA ASP A 74 4.85 -5.45 -13.56
C ASP A 74 4.21 -5.86 -12.22
N SER A 75 3.03 -5.31 -11.93
CA SER A 75 2.37 -5.50 -10.63
C SER A 75 1.98 -6.96 -10.38
N ASP A 76 1.60 -7.73 -11.39
CA ASP A 76 1.21 -9.13 -11.22
C ASP A 76 2.41 -9.99 -10.83
N THR A 77 3.54 -9.78 -11.51
CA THR A 77 4.81 -10.44 -11.16
C THR A 77 5.25 -10.09 -9.74
N VAL A 78 5.21 -8.81 -9.36
CA VAL A 78 5.56 -8.38 -8.00
C VAL A 78 4.64 -8.99 -6.96
N ASN A 79 3.33 -8.99 -7.21
CA ASN A 79 2.34 -9.54 -6.30
C ASN A 79 2.55 -11.04 -6.06
N GLU A 80 2.83 -11.81 -7.12
CA GLU A 80 3.11 -13.24 -7.01
C GLU A 80 4.39 -13.51 -6.22
N VAL A 81 5.43 -12.67 -6.38
CA VAL A 81 6.65 -12.75 -5.56
C VAL A 81 6.33 -12.47 -4.10
N CYS A 82 5.59 -11.41 -3.78
CA CYS A 82 5.16 -11.09 -2.42
C CYS A 82 4.36 -12.25 -1.80
N ARG A 83 3.43 -12.82 -2.55
CA ARG A 83 2.63 -13.97 -2.10
C ARG A 83 3.51 -15.16 -1.74
N ARG A 84 4.55 -15.44 -2.53
CA ARG A 84 5.50 -16.53 -2.24
C ARG A 84 6.39 -16.23 -1.04
N LEU A 85 6.89 -15.00 -0.92
CA LEU A 85 7.74 -14.59 0.20
C LEU A 85 7.02 -14.74 1.54
N HIS A 86 5.74 -14.36 1.58
CA HIS A 86 4.92 -14.35 2.79
C HIS A 86 4.06 -15.61 2.95
N ALA A 87 4.24 -16.64 2.12
CA ALA A 87 3.38 -17.83 2.10
C ALA A 87 3.29 -18.58 3.45
N HIS A 88 4.36 -18.49 4.25
CA HIS A 88 4.52 -19.17 5.54
C HIS A 88 3.95 -18.38 6.73
N GLU A 89 3.56 -17.13 6.52
CA GLU A 89 3.11 -16.23 7.58
C GLU A 89 1.63 -16.41 7.87
N SER A 90 1.27 -16.39 9.14
CA SER A 90 -0.11 -16.35 9.60
C SER A 90 -0.78 -15.01 9.28
N LEU A 91 -2.11 -15.00 9.32
CA LEU A 91 -2.89 -13.76 9.16
C LEU A 91 -2.50 -12.70 10.21
N ASP A 92 -2.26 -13.10 11.46
CA ASP A 92 -1.89 -12.17 12.54
C ASP A 92 -0.50 -11.56 12.36
N GLU A 93 0.46 -12.35 11.84
CA GLU A 93 1.78 -11.86 11.46
C GLU A 93 1.66 -10.84 10.32
N LEU A 94 0.88 -11.14 9.28
CA LEU A 94 0.64 -10.23 8.16
C LEU A 94 -0.01 -8.93 8.60
N LEU A 95 -1.03 -8.99 9.45
CA LEU A 95 -1.69 -7.79 10.00
C LEU A 95 -0.73 -6.93 10.82
N THR A 96 0.12 -7.56 11.62
CA THR A 96 1.16 -6.86 12.38
C THR A 96 2.15 -6.17 11.43
N GLN A 97 2.62 -6.87 10.41
CA GLN A 97 3.55 -6.30 9.42
C GLN A 97 2.92 -5.16 8.63
N VAL A 98 1.65 -5.26 8.23
CA VAL A 98 0.94 -4.19 7.51
C VAL A 98 0.84 -2.95 8.38
N ARG A 99 0.47 -3.10 9.66
CA ARG A 99 0.42 -1.95 10.60
C ARG A 99 1.79 -1.28 10.72
N GLN A 100 2.87 -2.05 10.76
CA GLN A 100 4.24 -1.51 10.79
C GLN A 100 4.62 -0.81 9.47
N ALA A 101 4.32 -1.41 8.32
CA ALA A 101 4.59 -0.83 7.00
C ALA A 101 3.81 0.48 6.80
N HIS A 102 2.55 0.49 7.22
CA HIS A 102 1.71 1.69 7.22
C HIS A 102 2.28 2.78 8.14
N ALA A 103 2.69 2.46 9.36
CA ALA A 103 3.34 3.41 10.25
C ALA A 103 4.64 3.99 9.66
N ARG A 104 5.44 3.18 8.95
CA ARG A 104 6.62 3.64 8.22
C ARG A 104 6.25 4.63 7.11
N LEU A 105 5.21 4.33 6.33
CA LEU A 105 4.71 5.20 5.27
C LEU A 105 4.19 6.54 5.84
N VAL A 106 3.38 6.51 6.91
CA VAL A 106 2.88 7.71 7.59
C VAL A 106 4.06 8.59 8.03
N ARG A 107 5.11 8.00 8.62
CA ARG A 107 6.31 8.73 9.02
C ARG A 107 7.05 9.34 7.83
N ALA A 108 7.21 8.58 6.73
CA ALA A 108 7.84 9.08 5.51
C ALA A 108 7.10 10.31 4.96
N VAL A 109 5.78 10.24 4.85
CA VAL A 109 4.94 11.35 4.38
C VAL A 109 5.06 12.57 5.30
N ARG A 110 4.96 12.37 6.62
CA ARG A 110 5.07 13.46 7.61
C ARG A 110 6.42 14.18 7.56
N ASN A 111 7.48 13.47 7.19
CA ASN A 111 8.82 14.04 7.07
C ASN A 111 9.15 14.58 5.67
N ALA A 112 8.36 14.24 4.65
CA ALA A 112 8.60 14.72 3.29
C ALA A 112 8.31 16.23 3.17
N PRO A 113 9.23 17.03 2.60
CA PRO A 113 9.01 18.46 2.38
C PRO A 113 8.00 18.73 1.25
N ASP A 114 7.95 17.84 0.26
CA ASP A 114 7.11 17.93 -0.92
C ASP A 114 6.73 16.51 -1.39
N LEU A 115 5.43 16.26 -1.56
CA LEU A 115 4.92 14.98 -2.05
C LEU A 115 4.77 14.94 -3.57
N ASP A 116 4.92 16.07 -4.26
CA ASP A 116 4.77 16.17 -5.70
C ASP A 116 6.11 15.94 -6.44
N GLN A 117 7.17 15.60 -5.69
CA GLN A 117 8.42 15.09 -6.25
C GLN A 117 8.24 13.66 -6.78
N PRO A 118 8.92 13.30 -7.89
CA PRO A 118 9.05 11.92 -8.36
C PRO A 118 9.52 10.98 -7.24
N SER A 119 8.70 10.01 -6.86
CA SER A 119 9.03 9.10 -5.75
C SER A 119 9.04 7.63 -6.18
N PHE A 120 8.39 7.30 -7.29
CA PHE A 120 8.17 5.91 -7.68
C PHE A 120 8.20 5.76 -9.20
N GLN A 121 8.84 4.71 -9.69
CA GLN A 121 8.94 4.40 -11.11
C GLN A 121 8.44 2.99 -11.36
N ARG A 122 7.39 2.84 -12.17
CA ARG A 122 6.91 1.52 -12.61
C ARG A 122 7.88 0.88 -13.60
N SER A 123 7.77 -0.43 -13.77
CA SER A 123 8.53 -1.18 -14.79
C SER A 123 8.29 -0.69 -16.23
N THR A 124 7.15 -0.05 -16.50
CA THR A 124 6.83 0.62 -17.77
C THR A 124 7.61 1.92 -17.99
N GLY A 125 8.31 2.42 -16.97
CA GLY A 125 8.97 3.73 -16.95
C GLY A 125 8.06 4.87 -16.45
N GLU A 126 6.77 4.62 -16.22
CA GLU A 126 5.85 5.62 -15.67
C GLU A 126 6.34 6.10 -14.29
N ILE A 127 6.41 7.42 -14.13
CA ILE A 127 6.81 8.08 -12.88
C ILE A 127 5.56 8.53 -12.13
N MET A 128 5.55 8.24 -10.83
CA MET A 128 4.51 8.69 -9.91
C MET A 128 5.13 9.52 -8.78
N THR A 129 4.38 10.52 -8.35
CA THR A 129 4.67 11.32 -7.16
C THR A 129 4.23 10.61 -5.89
N GLY A 130 4.74 11.06 -4.74
CA GLY A 130 4.30 10.56 -3.43
C GLY A 130 2.78 10.71 -3.27
N ARG A 131 2.21 11.85 -3.67
CA ARG A 131 0.77 12.11 -3.61
C ARG A 131 -0.04 11.08 -4.41
N GLN A 132 0.30 10.90 -5.68
CA GLN A 132 -0.37 9.93 -6.56
C GLN A 132 -0.28 8.50 -6.01
N ARG A 133 0.85 8.16 -5.35
CA ARG A 133 1.01 6.85 -4.70
C ARG A 133 0.08 6.68 -3.50
N LEU A 134 -0.10 7.70 -2.66
CA LEU A 134 -1.04 7.62 -1.53
C LEU A 134 -2.49 7.42 -2.01
N GLU A 135 -2.90 8.17 -3.03
CA GLU A 135 -4.24 8.06 -3.62
C GLU A 135 -4.48 6.70 -4.26
N LEU A 136 -3.49 6.20 -5.02
CA LEU A 136 -3.55 4.88 -5.62
C LEU A 136 -3.64 3.78 -4.56
N LEU A 137 -2.82 3.84 -3.50
CA LEU A 137 -2.87 2.87 -2.41
C LEU A 137 -4.23 2.86 -1.72
N ALA A 138 -4.79 4.04 -1.42
CA ALA A 138 -6.10 4.14 -0.79
C ALA A 138 -7.20 3.49 -1.64
N ARG A 139 -7.24 3.79 -2.94
CA ARG A 139 -8.17 3.14 -3.86
C ARG A 139 -7.98 1.63 -3.92
N HIS A 140 -6.73 1.17 -4.03
CA HIS A 140 -6.41 -0.26 -4.17
C HIS A 140 -6.82 -1.09 -2.95
N TRP A 141 -6.63 -0.55 -1.74
CA TRP A 141 -7.17 -1.17 -0.52
C TRP A 141 -8.69 -1.32 -0.55
N ALA A 142 -9.39 -0.23 -0.86
CA ALA A 142 -10.84 -0.21 -0.87
C ALA A 142 -11.43 -1.15 -1.92
N GLU A 143 -10.82 -1.22 -3.11
CA GLU A 143 -11.22 -2.12 -4.20
C GLU A 143 -11.13 -3.59 -3.76
N HIS A 144 -9.97 -4.04 -3.28
CA HIS A 144 -9.81 -5.45 -2.89
C HIS A 144 -10.68 -5.88 -1.71
N VAL A 145 -10.84 -5.02 -0.68
CA VAL A 145 -11.75 -5.34 0.42
C VAL A 145 -13.20 -5.33 -0.07
N GLY A 146 -13.57 -4.42 -0.96
CA GLY A 146 -14.90 -4.40 -1.57
C GLY A 146 -15.20 -5.65 -2.39
N GLU A 147 -14.23 -6.15 -3.16
CA GLU A 147 -14.33 -7.40 -3.93
C GLU A 147 -14.48 -8.61 -3.01
N LEU A 148 -13.68 -8.71 -1.94
CA LEU A 148 -13.80 -9.77 -0.94
C LEU A 148 -15.18 -9.75 -0.26
N GLN A 149 -15.64 -8.58 0.16
CA GLN A 149 -16.96 -8.41 0.78
C GLN A 149 -18.11 -8.72 -0.19
N ALA A 150 -17.92 -8.50 -1.49
CA ALA A 150 -18.91 -8.84 -2.50
C ALA A 150 -18.95 -10.35 -2.77
N ALA A 151 -17.80 -11.02 -2.74
CA ALA A 151 -17.68 -12.47 -2.95
C ALA A 151 -18.14 -13.31 -1.73
N ASP A 152 -18.26 -12.70 -0.55
CA ASP A 152 -18.81 -13.34 0.67
C ASP A 152 -20.35 -13.27 0.78
N ARG A 153 -21.03 -12.64 -0.19
CA ARG A 153 -22.49 -12.52 -0.23
C ARG A 153 -23.13 -13.65 -1.03
#